data_AF-A0A6A5GK01-F1
#
_entry.id   AF-A0A6A5GK01-F1
#
_cell.length_a   1.000
_cell.length_b   1.000
_cell.length_c   1.000
_cell.angle_alpha   90.00
_cell.angle_beta   90.00
_cell.angle_gamma   90.00
#
_symmetry.space_group_name_H-M   'P 1'
#
loop_
_entity.id
_entity.type
_entity.pdbx_description
1 polymer ?
#
loop_
_entity_poly.entity_id
_entity_poly.type
_entity_poly.pdbx_seq_one_letter_code
_entity_poly.pdbx_strand_id
1 'polypeptide(L)'
;MSLEPTLLSMPGVVKDQLFQYLSYIDIARLHKTCKDLRDYINVSRPDARFHIIDISQYNGSVYLNLITKNKKDSVELEYKKSEQGCSILSSVGFRNVNFRNINGLEFMAAFCRDLEMVLRHQKSILKEVEVCQYSEKIYICETI
;
A
#
# COMPACT_ATOMS: atom_id res chain seq x y z
N MET A 1 0.52 -26.45 33.17
CA MET A 1 -0.38 -25.54 32.44
C MET A 1 -0.13 -25.77 30.96
N SER A 2 -1.10 -26.24 30.18
CA SER A 2 -0.95 -26.29 28.73
C SER A 2 -0.95 -24.85 28.23
N LEU A 3 0.09 -24.46 27.48
CA LEU A 3 0.06 -23.18 26.78
C LEU A 3 -1.10 -23.21 25.79
N GLU A 4 -2.06 -22.30 25.97
CA GLU A 4 -3.08 -22.01 24.97
C GLU A 4 -2.38 -21.78 23.62
N PRO A 5 -2.79 -22.46 22.54
CA PRO A 5 -2.18 -22.27 21.24
C PRO A 5 -2.40 -20.83 20.78
N THR A 6 -1.31 -20.09 20.63
CA THR A 6 -1.30 -18.73 20.09
C THR A 6 -0.94 -18.77 18.61
N LEU A 7 -1.30 -17.72 17.87
CA LEU A 7 -0.87 -17.56 16.47
C LEU A 7 0.65 -17.67 16.33
N LEU A 8 1.42 -17.20 17.33
CA LEU A 8 2.88 -17.29 17.32
C LEU A 8 3.39 -18.72 17.40
N SER A 9 2.73 -19.57 18.20
CA SER A 9 3.09 -20.98 18.38
C SER A 9 2.66 -21.88 17.22
N MET A 10 1.84 -21.39 16.29
CA MET A 10 1.40 -22.18 15.13
C MET A 10 2.56 -22.47 14.16
N PRO A 11 2.60 -23.67 13.54
CA PRO A 11 3.55 -23.98 12.47
C PRO A 11 3.44 -23.01 11.30
N GLY A 12 4.54 -22.80 10.57
CA GLY A 12 4.58 -21.91 9.40
C GLY A 12 3.50 -22.23 8.36
N VAL A 13 3.32 -23.51 8.02
CA VAL A 13 2.30 -23.95 7.06
C VAL A 13 0.88 -23.51 7.44
N VAL A 14 0.57 -23.51 8.75
CA VAL A 14 -0.73 -23.04 9.26
C VAL A 14 -0.85 -21.52 9.13
N LYS A 15 0.21 -20.77 9.45
CA LYS A 15 0.27 -19.31 9.26
C LYS A 15 0.13 -18.92 7.80
N ASP A 16 0.79 -19.65 6.90
CA ASP A 16 0.70 -19.42 5.45
C ASP A 16 -0.73 -19.64 4.95
N GLN A 17 -1.40 -20.70 5.42
CA GLN A 17 -2.79 -20.95 5.10
C GLN A 17 -3.71 -19.86 5.68
N LEU A 18 -3.48 -19.40 6.90
CA LEU A 18 -4.22 -18.30 7.51
C LEU A 18 -4.09 -17.00 6.71
N PHE A 19 -2.87 -16.66 6.26
CA PHE A 19 -2.62 -15.47 5.46
C PHE A 19 -3.33 -15.49 4.11
N GLN A 20 -3.71 -16.67 3.59
CA GLN A 20 -4.57 -16.75 2.42
C GLN A 20 -5.99 -16.22 2.68
N TYR A 21 -6.42 -16.01 3.92
CA TYR A 21 -7.72 -15.39 4.23
C TYR A 21 -7.63 -13.90 4.54
N LEU A 22 -6.42 -13.33 4.59
CA LEU A 22 -6.20 -11.93 4.99
C LEU A 22 -6.07 -10.99 3.80
N SER A 23 -6.63 -9.79 3.92
CA SER A 23 -6.29 -8.71 3.00
C SER A 23 -4.83 -8.26 3.21
N TYR A 24 -4.24 -7.58 2.22
CA TYR A 24 -2.89 -7.01 2.40
C TYR A 24 -2.85 -6.00 3.56
N ILE A 25 -3.95 -5.28 3.80
CA ILE A 25 -4.05 -4.36 4.95
C ILE A 25 -3.99 -5.11 6.28
N ASP A 26 -4.65 -6.26 6.38
CA ASP A 26 -4.59 -7.07 7.60
C ASP A 26 -3.19 -7.68 7.81
N ILE A 27 -2.53 -8.11 6.74
CA ILE A 27 -1.13 -8.54 6.77
C ILE A 27 -0.23 -7.38 7.26
N ALA A 28 -0.40 -6.17 6.71
CA ALA A 28 0.37 -4.99 7.11
C ALA A 28 0.09 -4.55 8.55
N ARG A 29 -1.14 -4.77 9.06
CA ARG A 29 -1.47 -4.55 10.48
C ARG A 29 -0.77 -5.58 11.36
N LEU A 30 -0.82 -6.87 11.00
CA LEU A 30 -0.12 -7.93 11.74
C LEU A 30 1.39 -7.70 11.80
N HIS A 31 1.99 -7.23 10.70
CA HIS A 31 3.41 -6.85 10.65
C HIS A 31 3.81 -5.82 11.72
N LYS A 32 2.88 -4.97 12.15
CA LYS A 32 3.10 -3.94 13.18
C LYS A 32 2.89 -4.43 14.62
N THR A 33 2.33 -5.62 14.84
CA THR A 33 1.90 -6.06 16.18
C THR A 33 3.05 -6.54 17.06
N CYS A 34 3.95 -7.39 16.53
CA CYS A 34 5.07 -7.94 17.29
C CYS A 34 6.24 -8.33 16.37
N LYS A 35 7.43 -8.48 16.95
CA LYS A 35 8.66 -8.79 16.22
C LYS A 35 8.56 -10.13 15.48
N ASP A 36 8.00 -11.17 16.11
CA ASP A 36 7.96 -12.51 15.51
C ASP A 36 7.07 -12.56 14.26
N LEU A 37 5.90 -11.91 14.29
CA LEU A 37 5.03 -11.81 13.10
C LEU A 37 5.68 -10.94 12.02
N ARG A 38 6.35 -9.85 12.41
CA ARG A 38 7.09 -8.99 11.49
C ARG A 38 8.17 -9.77 10.76
N ASP A 39 9.01 -10.49 11.50
CA ASP A 39 10.11 -11.29 10.96
C ASP A 39 9.56 -12.42 10.06
N TYR A 40 8.48 -13.08 10.50
CA TYR A 40 7.80 -14.09 9.68
C TYR A 40 7.27 -13.53 8.36
N ILE A 41 6.53 -12.41 8.38
CA ILE A 41 5.95 -11.79 7.19
C ILE A 41 7.02 -11.28 6.22
N ASN A 42 8.13 -10.74 6.75
CA ASN A 42 9.26 -10.29 5.93
C ASN A 42 9.90 -11.44 5.13
N VAL A 43 9.94 -12.64 5.70
CA VAL A 43 10.51 -13.84 5.07
C VAL A 43 9.49 -14.53 4.16
N SER A 44 8.29 -14.84 4.67
CA SER A 44 7.26 -15.58 3.92
C SER A 44 6.68 -14.77 2.76
N ARG A 45 6.66 -13.44 2.90
CA ARG A 45 6.11 -12.46 1.95
C ARG A 45 4.72 -12.88 1.47
N PRO A 46 3.69 -12.84 2.34
CA PRO A 46 2.35 -13.26 1.96
C PRO A 46 1.84 -12.44 0.78
N ASP A 47 1.07 -13.07 -0.10
CA ASP A 47 0.62 -12.47 -1.37
C ASP A 47 -0.35 -11.30 -1.13
N ALA A 48 -0.06 -10.15 -1.72
CA ALA A 48 -0.87 -8.94 -1.61
C ALA A 48 -2.21 -9.03 -2.35
N ARG A 49 -2.28 -9.80 -3.45
CA ARG A 49 -3.52 -10.13 -4.19
C ARG A 49 -4.32 -8.95 -4.70
N PHE A 50 -3.65 -7.86 -5.02
CA PHE A 50 -4.23 -6.82 -5.84
C PHE A 50 -4.49 -7.34 -7.25
N HIS A 51 -5.56 -6.84 -7.84
CA HIS A 51 -5.98 -7.16 -9.21
C HIS A 51 -5.61 -6.03 -10.16
N ILE A 52 -5.68 -4.79 -9.70
CA ILE A 52 -5.34 -3.61 -10.47
C ILE A 52 -4.42 -2.74 -9.62
N ILE A 53 -3.37 -2.24 -10.26
CA ILE A 53 -2.56 -1.13 -9.74
C ILE A 53 -2.76 0.03 -10.70
N ASP A 54 -3.37 1.11 -10.22
CA ASP A 54 -3.50 2.36 -10.96
C ASP A 54 -2.62 3.41 -10.29
N ILE A 55 -1.74 4.01 -11.09
CA ILE A 55 -0.83 5.08 -10.70
C ILE A 55 -1.19 6.31 -11.50
N SER A 56 -1.59 7.38 -10.81
CA SER A 56 -1.99 8.64 -11.45
C SER A 56 -1.14 9.79 -10.92
N GLN A 57 -0.28 10.35 -11.77
CA GLN A 57 0.63 11.45 -11.42
C GLN A 57 0.01 12.81 -11.79
N TYR A 58 0.06 13.75 -10.86
CA TYR A 58 -0.32 15.15 -11.03
C TYR A 58 0.84 16.09 -10.67
N ASN A 59 0.66 17.39 -10.89
CA ASN A 59 1.64 18.39 -10.46
C ASN A 59 1.72 18.41 -8.92
N GLY A 60 2.81 17.86 -8.36
CA GLY A 60 3.05 17.85 -6.91
C GLY A 60 2.32 16.75 -6.12
N SER A 61 1.68 15.78 -6.77
CA SER A 61 1.17 14.58 -6.12
C SER A 61 1.17 13.35 -7.02
N VAL A 62 1.12 12.17 -6.41
CA VAL A 62 0.90 10.89 -7.09
C VAL A 62 -0.09 10.05 -6.31
N TYR A 63 -1.06 9.49 -7.01
CA TYR A 63 -2.02 8.54 -6.48
C TYR A 63 -1.58 7.12 -6.79
N LEU A 64 -1.75 6.23 -5.82
CA LEU A 64 -1.58 4.80 -5.95
C LEU A 64 -2.85 4.10 -5.47
N ASN A 65 -3.60 3.55 -6.43
CA ASN A 65 -4.84 2.82 -6.22
C ASN A 65 -4.56 1.33 -6.35
N LEU A 66 -4.72 0.59 -5.25
CA LEU A 66 -4.49 -0.84 -5.15
C LEU A 66 -5.84 -1.54 -5.01
N ILE A 67 -6.36 -2.07 -6.11
CA ILE A 67 -7.74 -2.56 -6.18
C ILE A 67 -7.75 -4.08 -6.03
N THR A 68 -8.55 -4.59 -5.11
CA THR A 68 -8.79 -6.04 -4.96
C THR A 68 -10.16 -6.44 -5.54
N LYS A 69 -10.44 -7.75 -5.60
CA LYS A 69 -11.79 -8.27 -5.91
C LYS A 69 -12.86 -7.72 -4.95
N ASN A 70 -12.52 -7.59 -3.67
CA ASN A 70 -13.40 -7.01 -2.68
C ASN A 70 -13.09 -5.52 -2.54
N LYS A 71 -13.91 -4.66 -3.14
CA LYS A 71 -13.68 -3.20 -3.13
C LYS A 71 -13.53 -2.61 -1.72
N LYS A 72 -14.03 -3.27 -0.66
CA LYS A 72 -13.85 -2.84 0.73
C LYS A 72 -12.41 -2.96 1.23
N ASP A 73 -11.61 -3.81 0.58
CA ASP A 73 -10.20 -4.07 0.93
C ASP A 73 -9.24 -3.34 -0.01
N SER A 74 -9.77 -2.61 -1.00
CA SER A 74 -8.97 -1.75 -1.88
C SER A 74 -8.37 -0.59 -1.10
N VAL A 75 -7.18 -0.16 -1.49
CA VAL A 75 -6.41 0.88 -0.81
C VAL A 75 -6.16 2.01 -1.79
N GLU A 76 -6.39 3.24 -1.36
CA GLU A 76 -5.96 4.43 -2.08
C GLU A 76 -4.91 5.15 -1.26
N LEU A 77 -3.86 5.62 -1.93
CA LEU A 77 -2.78 6.38 -1.34
C LEU A 77 -2.55 7.61 -2.20
N GLU A 78 -2.60 8.80 -1.60
CA GLU A 78 -2.14 10.04 -2.23
C GLU A 78 -0.85 10.48 -1.55
N TYR A 79 0.22 10.59 -2.32
CA TYR A 79 1.49 11.15 -1.89
C TYR A 79 1.58 12.57 -2.44
N LYS A 80 1.62 13.55 -1.54
CA LYS A 80 1.60 14.97 -1.91
C LYS A 80 2.88 15.66 -1.43
N LYS A 81 3.45 16.49 -2.29
CA LYS A 81 4.55 17.38 -1.93
C LYS A 81 4.10 18.30 -0.80
N SER A 82 4.92 18.39 0.26
CA SER A 82 4.73 19.34 1.35
C SER A 82 6.03 20.13 1.58
N GLU A 83 5.95 21.26 2.28
CA GLU A 83 7.12 22.11 2.55
C GLU A 83 8.26 21.37 3.25
N GLN A 84 7.90 20.44 4.14
CA GLN A 84 8.86 19.70 4.98
C GLN A 84 9.14 18.28 4.47
N GLY A 85 8.54 17.86 3.36
CA GLY A 85 8.71 16.50 2.80
C GLY A 85 7.47 16.01 2.06
N CYS A 86 6.85 14.95 2.58
CA CYS A 86 5.70 14.28 1.97
C CYS A 86 4.52 14.21 2.93
N SER A 87 3.34 14.60 2.45
CA SER A 87 2.06 14.28 3.09
C SER A 87 1.47 13.04 2.42
N ILE A 88 0.94 12.11 3.20
CA ILE A 88 0.31 10.88 2.70
C ILE A 88 -1.12 10.81 3.23
N LEU A 89 -2.08 10.80 2.31
CA LEU A 89 -3.46 10.40 2.60
C LEU A 89 -3.64 8.94 2.24
N SER A 90 -4.35 8.19 3.06
CA SER A 90 -4.67 6.79 2.79
C SER A 90 -6.13 6.50 3.11
N SER A 91 -6.83 5.82 2.21
CA SER A 91 -8.20 5.34 2.40
C SER A 91 -8.25 3.82 2.20
N VAL A 92 -9.14 3.13 2.93
CA VAL A 92 -9.41 1.70 2.71
C VAL A 92 -10.89 1.53 2.43
N GLY A 93 -11.22 0.95 1.29
CA GLY A 93 -12.59 0.81 0.82
C GLY A 93 -13.29 2.15 0.59
N PHE A 94 -12.55 3.18 0.19
CA PHE A 94 -13.03 4.56 -0.02
C PHE A 94 -13.68 5.16 1.25
N ARG A 95 -13.25 4.68 2.42
CA ARG A 95 -13.71 5.09 3.74
C ARG A 95 -12.50 5.25 4.65
N ASN A 96 -12.69 5.94 5.77
CA ASN A 96 -11.68 6.08 6.83
C ASN A 96 -10.35 6.67 6.32
N VAL A 97 -10.40 7.95 5.94
CA VAL A 97 -9.21 8.69 5.52
C VAL A 97 -8.27 8.87 6.70
N ASN A 98 -7.05 8.38 6.57
CA ASN A 98 -5.95 8.67 7.50
C ASN A 98 -4.95 9.59 6.82
N PHE A 99 -4.37 10.48 7.61
CA PHE A 99 -3.37 11.45 7.16
C PHE A 99 -2.09 11.28 7.98
N ARG A 100 -0.94 11.31 7.31
CA ARG A 100 0.38 11.35 7.97
C ARG A 100 1.37 12.20 7.20
N ASN A 101 2.31 12.82 7.90
CA ASN A 101 3.45 13.53 7.30
C ASN A 101 4.74 12.73 7.50
N ILE A 102 5.61 12.76 6.49
CA ILE A 102 6.97 12.23 6.55
C ILE A 102 7.93 13.39 6.25
N ASN A 103 8.60 13.86 7.30
CA ASN A 103 9.56 14.95 7.19
C ASN A 103 10.86 14.47 6.53
N GLY A 104 11.45 15.31 5.69
CA GLY A 104 12.73 15.05 5.01
C GLY A 104 12.69 13.99 3.91
N LEU A 105 11.53 13.39 3.63
CA LEU A 105 11.36 12.44 2.53
C LEU A 105 10.55 13.10 1.40
N GLU A 106 11.16 13.15 0.22
CA GLU A 106 10.52 13.64 -1.01
C GLU A 106 9.35 12.72 -1.41
N PHE A 107 8.27 13.28 -1.97
CA PHE A 107 6.99 12.55 -2.13
C PHE A 107 7.07 11.42 -3.16
N MET A 108 7.81 11.59 -4.26
CA MET A 108 8.07 10.51 -5.22
C MET A 108 8.94 9.41 -4.59
N ALA A 109 9.91 9.77 -3.76
CA ALA A 109 10.70 8.79 -3.01
C ALA A 109 9.84 7.98 -2.02
N ALA A 110 8.87 8.62 -1.36
CA ALA A 110 7.90 7.93 -0.49
C ALA A 110 7.00 6.99 -1.29
N PHE A 111 6.46 7.45 -2.42
CA PHE A 111 5.67 6.64 -3.35
C PHE A 111 6.44 5.42 -3.85
N CYS A 112 7.66 5.60 -4.37
CA CYS A 112 8.49 4.52 -4.90
C CYS A 112 8.77 3.45 -3.84
N ARG A 113 9.05 3.87 -2.60
CA ARG A 113 9.29 2.95 -1.47
C ARG A 113 8.08 2.07 -1.18
N ASP A 114 6.90 2.67 -1.13
CA ASP A 114 5.67 1.94 -0.82
C ASP A 114 5.22 1.06 -2.01
N LEU A 115 5.35 1.55 -3.24
CA LEU A 115 5.11 0.76 -4.45
C LEU A 115 6.04 -0.46 -4.52
N GLU A 116 7.34 -0.27 -4.25
CA GLU A 116 8.30 -1.38 -4.21
C GLU A 116 7.88 -2.44 -3.19
N MET A 117 7.44 -2.01 -1.99
CA MET A 117 6.95 -2.92 -0.96
C MET A 117 5.74 -3.71 -1.44
N VAL A 118 4.77 -3.06 -2.06
CA VAL A 118 3.57 -3.71 -2.62
C VAL A 118 3.98 -4.74 -3.68
N LEU A 119 4.84 -4.37 -4.62
CA LEU A 119 5.30 -5.25 -5.70
C LEU A 119 6.09 -6.46 -5.17
N ARG A 120 6.88 -6.30 -4.09
CA ARG A 120 7.57 -7.42 -3.43
C ARG A 120 6.62 -8.46 -2.84
N HIS A 121 5.41 -8.06 -2.48
CA HIS A 121 4.37 -8.92 -1.94
C HIS A 121 3.34 -9.36 -2.99
N GLN A 122 3.28 -8.74 -4.17
CA GLN A 122 2.34 -9.11 -5.22
C GLN A 122 2.85 -10.35 -5.99
N LYS A 123 2.37 -11.53 -5.62
CA LYS A 123 2.74 -12.82 -6.25
C LYS A 123 1.71 -13.29 -7.26
N SER A 124 0.43 -12.98 -7.02
CA SER A 124 -0.65 -13.28 -7.97
C SER A 124 -0.62 -12.36 -9.19
N ILE A 125 -1.18 -12.86 -10.28
CA ILE A 125 -1.26 -12.15 -11.57
C ILE A 125 -2.13 -10.91 -11.41
N LEU A 126 -1.56 -9.75 -11.73
CA LEU A 126 -2.31 -8.51 -11.92
C LEU A 126 -3.13 -8.62 -13.20
N LYS A 127 -4.40 -8.23 -13.12
CA LYS A 127 -5.27 -8.13 -14.30
C LYS A 127 -4.94 -6.91 -15.13
N GLU A 128 -4.54 -5.83 -14.47
CA GLU A 128 -4.31 -4.54 -15.10
C GLU A 128 -3.30 -3.73 -14.30
N VAL A 129 -2.48 -2.96 -15.02
CA VAL A 129 -1.61 -1.94 -14.47
C VAL A 129 -1.80 -0.71 -15.34
N GLU A 130 -2.25 0.38 -14.73
CA GLU A 130 -2.47 1.66 -15.40
C GLU A 130 -1.49 2.69 -14.83
N VAL A 131 -0.87 3.47 -15.73
CA VAL A 131 0.01 4.56 -15.36
C VAL A 131 -0.39 5.77 -16.19
N CYS A 132 -0.98 6.75 -15.51
CA CYS A 132 -1.48 7.98 -16.10
C CYS A 132 -0.66 9.17 -15.59
N GLN A 133 -0.30 10.07 -16.51
CA GLN A 133 0.32 11.34 -16.17
C GLN A 133 -0.60 12.47 -16.63
N TYR A 134 -1.00 13.32 -15.67
CA TYR A 134 -1.79 14.50 -15.92
C TYR A 134 -0.88 15.73 -15.84
N SER A 135 -0.54 16.29 -16.99
CA SER A 135 0.08 17.62 -17.06
C SER A 135 -1.01 18.69 -16.97
N GLU A 136 -0.83 19.70 -16.12
CA GLU A 136 -1.63 20.92 -16.23
C GLU A 136 -1.39 21.55 -17.60
N LYS A 137 -2.46 21.81 -18.36
CA LYS A 137 -2.36 22.68 -19.54
C LYS A 137 -2.09 24.09 -19.03
N ILE A 138 -0.83 24.53 -19.09
CA ILE A 138 -0.49 25.94 -18.88
C ILE A 138 -0.96 26.68 -20.14
N TYR A 139 -2.08 27.41 -20.05
CA TYR A 139 -2.48 28.34 -21.09
C TYR A 139 -1.53 29.55 -21.04
N ILE A 140 -0.48 29.52 -21.88
CA ILE A 140 0.41 30.65 -22.07
C ILE A 140 -0.11 31.44 -23.29
N CYS A 141 -0.71 32.60 -23.03
CA CYS A 141 -1.08 33.69 -23.94
C CYS A 141 -2.25 33.49 -24.93
N GLU A 142 -3.36 34.18 -24.66
CA GLU A 142 -4.01 35.05 -25.64
C GLU A 142 -4.08 36.47 -25.05
N THR A 143 -2.94 37.17 -25.06
CA THR A 143 -2.94 38.63 -24.95
C THR A 143 -1.76 39.13 -25.78
N ILE A 144 -2.02 39.25 -27.09
CA ILE A 144 -1.34 40.18 -27.99
C ILE A 144 -2.43 41.10 -28.53
#